data_AF-A0A5C6XAZ1-F1
#
_entry.id   AF-A0A5C6XAZ1-F1
#
_cell.length_a   1.000
_cell.length_b   1.000
_cell.length_c   1.000
_cell.angle_alpha   90.00
_cell.angle_beta   90.00
_cell.angle_gamma   90.00
#
_symmetry.space_group_name_H-M   'P 1'
#
loop_
_entity.id
_entity.type
_entity.pdbx_description
1 polymer ?
#
loop_
_entity_poly.entity_id
_entity_poly.type
_entity_poly.pdbx_seq_one_letter_code
_entity_poly.pdbx_strand_id
1 'polypeptide(L)'
;MYNHRKSDEPALMARLVERTRAFRKDASIEDEASLRAFRARWEDPPAVKLLGELASCPFLGLLDGLDPAGRVGCLVHPLQNNGVDGRDCGVYDRFICEDYLCAAHAVLKREEVALVIAAVPDSYLYGLVITNPRLIRTFFELAATERGAYPTARELEREEAIEAARDFFELVRDWPYRDVDGIFGAVVPGEGLETTRRAHPAGDGEAVPVDTLLLGLGTRALSVDELSDARARVSEAVSAFAAALG
;
A
#
# COMPACT_ATOMS: atom_id res chain seq x y z
N MET A 1 -4.27 -5.82 5.29
CA MET A 1 -3.00 -6.58 5.12
C MET A 1 -1.91 -6.03 6.01
N TYR A 2 -1.58 -4.74 5.91
CA TYR A 2 -0.39 -4.12 6.54
C TYR A 2 -0.56 -3.70 8.01
N ASN A 3 -1.76 -3.80 8.59
CA ASN A 3 -2.03 -3.45 9.99
C ASN A 3 -1.50 -4.52 10.97
N HIS A 4 -0.18 -4.78 10.96
CA HIS A 4 0.47 -5.80 11.76
C HIS A 4 1.83 -5.33 12.25
N ARG A 5 2.15 -5.61 13.53
CA ARG A 5 3.46 -5.23 14.12
C ARG A 5 4.66 -5.88 13.42
N LYS A 6 4.44 -7.02 12.77
CA LYS A 6 5.38 -7.66 11.85
C LYS A 6 4.82 -7.52 10.45
N SER A 7 5.46 -6.69 9.64
CA SER A 7 4.99 -6.31 8.31
C SER A 7 6.02 -6.57 7.21
N ASP A 8 7.04 -7.38 7.50
CA ASP A 8 7.96 -7.86 6.47
C ASP A 8 7.18 -8.67 5.41
N GLU A 9 7.55 -8.47 4.15
CA GLU A 9 6.86 -9.07 3.00
C GLU A 9 6.78 -10.60 3.11
N PRO A 10 7.87 -11.35 3.39
CA PRO A 10 7.79 -12.80 3.48
C PRO A 10 6.81 -13.30 4.55
N ALA A 11 6.81 -12.69 5.74
CA ALA A 11 5.88 -13.08 6.80
C ALA A 11 4.42 -12.77 6.44
N LEU A 12 4.15 -11.60 5.84
CA LEU A 12 2.79 -11.24 5.42
C LEU A 12 2.28 -12.17 4.33
N MET A 13 3.11 -12.49 3.33
CA MET A 13 2.71 -13.40 2.25
C MET A 13 2.55 -14.84 2.74
N ALA A 14 3.46 -15.35 3.59
CA ALA A 14 3.32 -16.67 4.19
C ALA A 14 2.01 -16.82 4.97
N ARG A 15 1.61 -15.75 5.68
CA ARG A 15 0.34 -15.72 6.41
C ARG A 15 -0.88 -15.71 5.50
N LEU A 16 -0.83 -14.99 4.37
CA LEU A 16 -1.90 -15.05 3.37
C LEU A 16 -2.01 -16.46 2.76
N VAL A 17 -0.89 -17.12 2.47
CA VAL A 17 -0.86 -18.52 2.01
C VAL A 17 -1.52 -19.45 3.03
N GLU A 18 -1.12 -19.35 4.30
CA GLU A 18 -1.63 -20.20 5.37
C GLU A 18 -3.14 -20.02 5.55
N ARG A 19 -3.60 -18.78 5.64
CA ARG A 19 -5.01 -18.42 5.74
C ARG A 19 -5.82 -18.89 4.53
N THR A 20 -5.30 -18.70 3.31
CA THR A 20 -5.97 -19.14 2.08
C THR A 20 -6.12 -20.66 2.05
N ARG A 21 -5.07 -21.38 2.45
CA ARG A 21 -5.12 -22.85 2.59
C ARG A 21 -6.16 -23.29 3.63
N ALA A 22 -6.19 -22.62 4.78
CA ALA A 22 -7.17 -22.92 5.82
C ALA A 22 -8.60 -22.64 5.36
N PHE A 23 -8.84 -21.52 4.69
CA PHE A 23 -10.16 -21.18 4.16
C PHE A 23 -10.67 -22.26 3.21
N ARG A 24 -9.85 -22.68 2.24
CA ARG A 24 -10.21 -23.72 1.26
C ARG A 24 -10.46 -25.10 1.89
N LYS A 25 -9.96 -25.34 3.10
CA LYS A 25 -10.12 -26.61 3.82
C LYS A 25 -11.32 -26.58 4.76
N ASP A 26 -11.48 -25.50 5.50
CA ASP A 26 -12.32 -25.43 6.70
C ASP A 26 -13.60 -24.60 6.47
N ALA A 27 -13.73 -23.87 5.35
CA ALA A 27 -14.86 -23.00 5.06
C ALA A 27 -15.47 -23.26 3.67
N SER A 28 -16.77 -22.99 3.54
CA SER A 28 -17.51 -23.04 2.29
C SER A 28 -18.30 -21.75 2.10
N ILE A 29 -18.31 -21.19 0.89
CA ILE A 29 -19.07 -19.96 0.60
C ILE A 29 -20.59 -20.17 0.74
N GLU A 30 -21.07 -21.40 0.59
CA GLU A 30 -22.49 -21.75 0.71
C GLU A 30 -22.92 -22.03 2.15
N ASP A 31 -21.98 -22.11 3.10
CA ASP A 31 -22.24 -22.39 4.51
C ASP A 31 -21.82 -21.21 5.40
N GLU A 32 -22.81 -20.38 5.73
CA GLU A 32 -22.65 -19.22 6.61
C GLU A 32 -22.03 -19.60 7.97
N ALA A 33 -22.39 -20.75 8.54
CA ALA A 33 -21.87 -21.17 9.83
C ALA A 33 -20.35 -21.46 9.74
N SER A 34 -19.91 -22.09 8.64
CA SER A 34 -18.48 -22.30 8.38
C SER A 34 -17.71 -20.98 8.21
N LEU A 35 -18.30 -19.98 7.53
CA LEU A 35 -17.68 -18.66 7.36
C LEU A 35 -17.56 -17.93 8.70
N ARG A 36 -18.62 -17.94 9.52
CA ARG A 36 -18.58 -17.33 10.86
C ARG A 36 -17.57 -18.03 11.78
N ALA A 37 -17.50 -19.36 11.74
CA ALA A 37 -16.51 -20.13 12.48
C ALA A 37 -15.08 -19.81 12.02
N PHE A 38 -14.87 -19.69 10.70
CA PHE A 38 -13.59 -19.28 10.13
C PHE A 38 -13.19 -17.88 10.60
N ARG A 39 -14.10 -16.91 10.53
CA ARG A 39 -13.87 -15.55 11.04
C ARG A 39 -13.45 -15.55 12.50
N ALA A 40 -14.22 -16.22 13.37
CA ALA A 40 -13.92 -16.26 14.80
C ALA A 40 -12.53 -16.84 15.12
N ARG A 41 -12.04 -17.75 14.29
CA ARG A 41 -10.72 -18.38 14.44
C ARG A 41 -9.57 -17.55 13.87
N TRP A 42 -9.79 -16.85 12.76
CA TRP A 42 -8.73 -16.22 11.96
C TRP A 42 -8.68 -14.70 12.04
N GLU A 43 -9.67 -14.06 12.67
CA GLU A 43 -9.66 -12.63 12.93
C GLU A 43 -8.57 -12.28 13.94
N ASP A 44 -7.78 -11.26 13.63
CA ASP A 44 -6.67 -10.87 14.48
C ASP A 44 -7.13 -10.18 15.76
N PRO A 45 -6.59 -10.57 16.93
CA PRO A 45 -6.80 -9.83 18.15
C PRO A 45 -6.09 -8.46 18.10
N PRO A 46 -6.57 -7.44 18.83
CA PRO A 46 -5.96 -6.11 18.84
C PRO A 46 -4.45 -6.10 19.15
N ALA A 47 -3.97 -7.02 20.00
CA ALA A 47 -2.58 -7.07 20.44
C ALA A 47 -1.55 -7.30 19.31
N VAL A 48 -1.93 -7.99 18.23
CA VAL A 48 -1.01 -8.27 17.11
C VAL A 48 -1.01 -7.18 16.04
N LYS A 49 -1.96 -6.24 16.11
CA LYS A 49 -2.14 -5.15 15.16
C LYS A 49 -1.30 -3.94 15.55
N LEU A 50 -1.04 -3.08 14.57
CA LEU A 50 -0.44 -1.76 14.80
C LEU A 50 -1.51 -0.81 15.38
N LEU A 51 -2.66 -0.73 14.71
CA LEU A 51 -3.87 -0.05 15.17
C LEU A 51 -4.88 -1.10 15.64
N GLY A 52 -5.03 -1.23 16.95
CA GLY A 52 -5.77 -2.34 17.59
C GLY A 52 -7.25 -2.40 17.20
N GLU A 53 -7.87 -1.23 17.06
CA GLU A 53 -9.28 -1.07 16.72
C GLU A 53 -9.55 -1.13 15.21
N LEU A 54 -8.51 -1.00 14.38
CA LEU A 54 -8.67 -1.10 12.93
C LEU A 54 -8.94 -2.57 12.55
N ALA A 55 -10.12 -2.81 11.97
CA ALA A 55 -10.54 -4.15 11.59
C ALA A 55 -9.61 -4.73 10.51
N SER A 56 -9.31 -6.02 10.63
CA SER A 56 -8.52 -6.75 9.64
C SER A 56 -9.28 -8.00 9.25
N CYS A 57 -9.89 -7.95 8.06
CA CYS A 57 -10.77 -9.01 7.60
C CYS A 57 -10.00 -10.34 7.45
N PRO A 58 -10.46 -11.44 8.08
CA PRO A 58 -9.80 -12.74 7.97
C PRO A 58 -10.02 -13.40 6.61
N PHE A 59 -10.90 -12.86 5.76
CA PHE A 59 -11.13 -13.39 4.42
C PHE A 59 -10.22 -12.76 3.34
N LEU A 60 -9.25 -11.93 3.72
CA LEU A 60 -8.22 -11.46 2.80
C LEU A 60 -7.21 -12.58 2.53
N GLY A 61 -7.04 -13.00 1.28
CA GLY A 61 -6.17 -14.11 0.87
C GLY A 61 -5.74 -14.04 -0.60
N LEU A 62 -5.19 -15.13 -1.11
CA LEU A 62 -4.70 -15.26 -2.49
C LEU A 62 -5.82 -15.78 -3.41
N LEU A 63 -6.11 -15.01 -4.46
CA LEU A 63 -7.18 -15.31 -5.42
C LEU A 63 -6.75 -16.38 -6.44
N ASP A 64 -5.49 -16.34 -6.87
CA ASP A 64 -4.98 -17.18 -7.98
C ASP A 64 -4.16 -18.38 -7.48
N GLY A 65 -4.71 -19.14 -6.52
CA GLY A 65 -4.02 -20.31 -5.97
C GLY A 65 -3.28 -20.01 -4.66
N LEU A 66 -2.10 -20.60 -4.45
CA LEU A 66 -1.28 -20.43 -3.25
C LEU A 66 0.09 -19.80 -3.57
N ASP A 67 0.27 -19.29 -4.79
CA ASP A 67 1.48 -18.57 -5.18
C ASP A 67 1.55 -17.23 -4.42
N PRO A 68 2.61 -16.98 -3.62
CA PRO A 68 2.82 -15.70 -2.96
C PRO A 68 2.92 -14.51 -3.93
N ALA A 69 3.25 -14.71 -5.21
CA ALA A 69 3.27 -13.63 -6.20
C ALA A 69 1.88 -13.35 -6.82
N GLY A 70 0.86 -14.15 -6.48
CA GLY A 70 -0.49 -14.04 -7.04
C GLY A 70 -1.27 -12.83 -6.52
N ARG A 71 -2.46 -12.61 -7.09
CA ARG A 71 -3.33 -11.50 -6.66
C ARG A 71 -3.86 -11.73 -5.25
N VAL A 72 -3.82 -10.67 -4.44
CA VAL A 72 -4.43 -10.64 -3.11
C VAL A 72 -5.82 -10.01 -3.18
N GLY A 73 -6.80 -10.61 -2.51
CA GLY A 73 -8.15 -10.07 -2.46
C GLY A 73 -9.08 -10.80 -1.49
N CYS A 74 -10.38 -10.52 -1.60
CA CYS A 74 -11.39 -11.08 -0.72
C CYS A 74 -11.84 -12.47 -1.20
N LEU A 75 -11.58 -13.50 -0.39
CA LEU A 75 -11.91 -14.89 -0.68
C LEU A 75 -13.43 -15.16 -0.68
N VAL A 76 -14.21 -14.31 -0.02
CA VAL A 76 -15.69 -14.42 0.04
C VAL A 76 -16.40 -13.45 -0.88
N HIS A 77 -15.68 -12.79 -1.79
CA HIS A 77 -16.25 -11.85 -2.74
C HIS A 77 -17.09 -12.59 -3.81
N PRO A 78 -18.25 -12.07 -4.24
CA PRO A 78 -19.10 -12.74 -5.23
C PRO A 78 -18.40 -12.99 -6.57
N LEU A 79 -17.52 -12.08 -7.00
CA LEU A 79 -16.68 -12.27 -8.20
C LEU A 79 -15.73 -13.47 -8.13
N GLN A 80 -15.44 -13.98 -6.93
CA GLN A 80 -14.61 -15.17 -6.72
C GLN A 80 -15.44 -16.44 -6.51
N ASN A 81 -16.76 -16.31 -6.39
CA ASN A 81 -17.64 -17.37 -5.90
C ASN A 81 -18.94 -17.49 -6.71
N ASN A 82 -18.87 -17.34 -8.03
CA ASN A 82 -20.02 -17.50 -8.94
C ASN A 82 -21.26 -16.65 -8.54
N GLY A 83 -21.02 -15.47 -7.97
CA GLY A 83 -22.08 -14.56 -7.53
C GLY A 83 -22.59 -14.78 -6.10
N VAL A 84 -22.14 -15.83 -5.40
CA VAL A 84 -22.48 -16.03 -3.98
C VAL A 84 -21.68 -15.03 -3.14
N ASP A 85 -22.38 -14.14 -2.45
CA ASP A 85 -21.78 -13.08 -1.66
C ASP A 85 -21.67 -13.49 -0.18
N GLY A 86 -20.46 -13.81 0.28
CA GLY A 86 -20.18 -14.14 1.68
C GLY A 86 -19.70 -12.96 2.51
N ARG A 87 -19.70 -11.73 1.97
CA ARG A 87 -19.12 -10.56 2.65
C ARG A 87 -19.82 -10.18 3.94
N ASP A 88 -21.11 -10.50 4.12
CA ASP A 88 -21.84 -10.30 5.38
C ASP A 88 -21.29 -11.14 6.55
N CYS A 89 -20.44 -12.13 6.27
CA CYS A 89 -19.71 -12.87 7.30
C CYS A 89 -18.39 -12.21 7.71
N GLY A 90 -17.96 -11.17 6.99
CA GLY A 90 -16.73 -10.41 7.22
C GLY A 90 -16.76 -9.57 8.50
N VAL A 91 -15.74 -8.71 8.63
CA VAL A 91 -15.67 -7.69 9.70
C VAL A 91 -16.60 -6.51 9.46
N TYR A 92 -16.92 -6.27 8.18
CA TYR A 92 -17.90 -5.30 7.72
C TYR A 92 -18.98 -6.04 6.92
N ASP A 93 -20.17 -5.47 6.83
CA ASP A 93 -21.22 -5.99 5.95
C ASP A 93 -20.88 -5.74 4.46
N ARG A 94 -21.64 -6.37 3.56
CA ARG A 94 -21.43 -6.23 2.12
C ARG A 94 -21.58 -4.80 1.61
N PHE A 95 -22.42 -3.98 2.24
CA PHE A 95 -22.67 -2.60 1.79
C PHE A 95 -21.45 -1.73 2.07
N ILE A 96 -20.91 -1.81 3.28
CA ILE A 96 -19.63 -1.16 3.61
C ILE A 96 -18.53 -1.69 2.70
N CYS A 97 -18.45 -3.01 2.46
CA CYS A 97 -17.40 -3.56 1.60
C CYS A 97 -17.50 -3.10 0.13
N GLU A 98 -18.71 -2.85 -0.38
CA GLU A 98 -18.97 -2.34 -1.73
C GLU A 98 -18.63 -0.85 -1.84
N ASP A 99 -19.05 -0.06 -0.85
CA ASP A 99 -18.97 1.41 -0.91
C ASP A 99 -17.66 1.98 -0.33
N TYR A 100 -16.86 1.16 0.36
CA TYR A 100 -15.61 1.62 0.98
C TYR A 100 -14.52 1.84 -0.08
N LEU A 101 -14.37 3.10 -0.47
CA LEU A 101 -13.33 3.55 -1.38
C LEU A 101 -12.16 4.12 -0.56
N CYS A 102 -10.94 3.69 -0.90
CA CYS A 102 -9.74 4.23 -0.26
C CYS A 102 -9.47 5.69 -0.68
N ALA A 103 -8.67 6.41 0.10
CA ALA A 103 -8.32 7.81 -0.20
C ALA A 103 -7.73 8.01 -1.60
N ALA A 104 -7.00 7.03 -2.13
CA ALA A 104 -6.46 7.10 -3.48
C ALA A 104 -7.54 7.20 -4.57
N HIS A 105 -8.72 6.61 -4.37
CA HIS A 105 -9.84 6.75 -5.31
C HIS A 105 -10.32 8.21 -5.41
N ALA A 106 -10.29 8.96 -4.30
CA ALA A 106 -10.74 10.35 -4.28
C ALA A 106 -9.66 11.35 -4.73
N VAL A 107 -8.39 11.00 -4.57
CA VAL A 107 -7.26 11.95 -4.71
C VAL A 107 -6.47 11.75 -6.00
N LEU A 108 -6.33 10.51 -6.47
CA LEU A 108 -5.52 10.22 -7.65
C LEU A 108 -6.33 10.39 -8.94
N LYS A 109 -5.68 10.90 -9.98
CA LYS A 109 -6.24 10.89 -11.33
C LYS A 109 -6.23 9.46 -11.89
N ARG A 110 -7.11 9.20 -12.84
CA ARG A 110 -7.22 7.87 -13.48
C ARG A 110 -5.91 7.43 -14.14
N GLU A 111 -5.21 8.37 -14.77
CA GLU A 111 -3.95 8.14 -15.46
C GLU A 111 -2.81 7.84 -14.46
N GLU A 112 -2.81 8.49 -13.29
CA GLU A 112 -1.86 8.20 -12.21
C GLU A 112 -2.07 6.77 -11.68
N VAL A 113 -3.33 6.36 -11.45
CA VAL A 113 -3.67 5.00 -11.03
C VAL A 113 -3.26 3.98 -12.09
N ALA A 114 -3.50 4.28 -13.37
CA ALA A 114 -3.11 3.40 -14.48
C ALA A 114 -1.58 3.19 -14.53
N LEU A 115 -0.79 4.26 -14.34
CA LEU A 115 0.67 4.14 -14.25
C LEU A 115 1.08 3.28 -13.05
N VAL A 116 0.51 3.49 -11.86
CA VAL A 116 0.83 2.67 -10.68
C VAL A 116 0.56 1.19 -10.94
N ILE A 117 -0.57 0.85 -11.56
CA ILE A 117 -0.91 -0.54 -11.92
C ILE A 117 0.10 -1.13 -12.92
N ALA A 118 0.56 -0.34 -13.88
CA ALA A 118 1.55 -0.79 -14.87
C ALA A 118 2.96 -0.94 -14.27
N ALA A 119 3.34 -0.02 -13.38
CA ALA A 119 4.66 0.04 -12.78
C ALA A 119 4.85 -0.96 -11.63
N VAL A 120 3.78 -1.32 -10.92
CA VAL A 120 3.84 -2.14 -9.70
C VAL A 120 3.13 -3.49 -9.92
N PRO A 121 3.86 -4.56 -10.29
CA PRO A 121 3.24 -5.80 -10.77
C PRO A 121 2.73 -6.73 -9.65
N ASP A 122 3.27 -6.63 -8.43
CA ASP A 122 2.89 -7.51 -7.32
C ASP A 122 1.95 -6.82 -6.32
N SER A 123 1.14 -7.63 -5.64
CA SER A 123 0.10 -7.14 -4.73
C SER A 123 0.66 -6.51 -3.44
N TYR A 124 1.86 -6.89 -3.02
CA TYR A 124 2.48 -6.37 -1.80
C TYR A 124 2.87 -4.91 -2.02
N LEU A 125 3.72 -4.65 -3.01
CA LEU A 125 4.15 -3.29 -3.29
C LEU A 125 2.99 -2.41 -3.73
N TYR A 126 2.05 -2.94 -4.52
CA TYR A 126 0.86 -2.20 -4.93
C TYR A 126 0.09 -1.68 -3.72
N GLY A 127 -0.12 -2.52 -2.70
CA GLY A 127 -0.83 -2.12 -1.49
C GLY A 127 -0.09 -1.06 -0.68
N LEU A 128 1.25 -1.10 -0.63
CA LEU A 128 2.06 -0.06 0.03
C LEU A 128 1.98 1.27 -0.70
N VAL A 129 2.07 1.24 -2.03
CA VAL A 129 2.08 2.44 -2.88
C VAL A 129 0.70 3.08 -2.90
N ILE A 130 -0.36 2.32 -3.23
CA ILE A 130 -1.70 2.87 -3.45
C ILE A 130 -2.33 3.43 -2.17
N THR A 131 -1.92 2.92 -0.99
CA THR A 131 -2.40 3.46 0.29
C THR A 131 -1.73 4.78 0.68
N ASN A 132 -0.76 5.24 -0.11
CA ASN A 132 -0.06 6.50 0.07
C ASN A 132 -0.29 7.46 -1.12
N PRO A 133 -1.51 7.99 -1.28
CA PRO A 133 -1.84 8.86 -2.42
C PRO A 133 -1.04 10.16 -2.43
N ARG A 134 -0.60 10.65 -1.26
CA ARG A 134 0.21 11.86 -1.20
C ARG A 134 1.61 11.64 -1.77
N LEU A 135 2.24 10.50 -1.51
CA LEU A 135 3.52 10.13 -2.11
C LEU A 135 3.42 10.13 -3.64
N ILE A 136 2.40 9.46 -4.18
CA ILE A 136 2.16 9.37 -5.64
C ILE A 136 1.94 10.77 -6.22
N ARG A 137 1.04 11.56 -5.65
CA ARG A 137 0.74 12.93 -6.14
C ARG A 137 1.98 13.81 -6.16
N THR A 138 2.75 13.80 -5.07
CA THR A 138 3.96 14.61 -4.95
C THR A 138 5.03 14.17 -5.96
N PHE A 139 5.17 12.86 -6.21
CA PHE A 139 6.11 12.37 -7.23
C PHE A 139 5.81 12.96 -8.61
N PHE A 140 4.55 12.93 -9.04
CA PHE A 140 4.12 13.53 -10.30
C PHE A 140 4.23 15.06 -10.30
N GLU A 141 3.90 15.72 -9.20
CA GLU A 141 3.98 17.18 -9.07
C GLU A 141 5.42 17.69 -9.16
N LEU A 142 6.38 16.97 -8.59
CA LEU A 142 7.80 17.31 -8.68
C LEU A 142 8.32 17.09 -10.11
N ALA A 143 7.99 15.97 -10.76
CA ALA A 143 8.35 15.73 -12.15
C ALA A 143 7.72 16.77 -13.09
N ALA A 144 6.47 17.16 -12.83
CA ALA A 144 5.79 18.22 -13.56
C ALA A 144 6.44 19.59 -13.36
N THR A 145 6.92 19.88 -12.14
CA THR A 145 7.65 21.11 -11.83
C THR A 145 8.97 21.17 -12.58
N GLU A 146 9.70 20.05 -12.64
CA GLU A 146 10.97 19.96 -13.36
C GLU A 146 10.80 20.19 -14.87
N ARG A 147 9.77 19.57 -15.49
CA ARG A 147 9.48 19.73 -16.93
C ARG A 147 8.71 21.00 -17.29
N GLY A 148 8.06 21.64 -16.31
CA GLY A 148 7.15 22.75 -16.51
C GLY A 148 5.76 22.37 -17.03
N ALA A 149 5.41 21.07 -17.07
CA ALA A 149 4.10 20.58 -17.50
C ALA A 149 3.72 19.27 -16.81
N TYR A 150 2.42 19.11 -16.51
CA TYR A 150 1.91 17.87 -15.95
C TYR A 150 1.88 16.75 -17.00
N PRO A 151 2.25 15.50 -16.67
CA PRO A 151 2.24 14.40 -17.63
C PRO A 151 0.86 14.14 -18.24
N THR A 152 0.84 13.90 -19.55
CA THR A 152 -0.34 13.45 -20.29
C THR A 152 -0.46 11.92 -20.24
N ALA A 153 -1.67 11.40 -20.48
CA ALA A 153 -1.90 9.94 -20.53
C ALA A 153 -0.94 9.21 -21.47
N ARG A 154 -0.70 9.78 -22.66
CA ARG A 154 0.19 9.18 -23.67
C ARG A 154 1.65 9.12 -23.22
N GLU A 155 2.12 10.12 -22.49
CA GLU A 155 3.49 10.12 -21.95
C GLU A 155 3.64 9.06 -20.84
N LEU A 156 2.59 8.86 -20.05
CA LEU A 156 2.56 7.86 -18.98
C LEU A 156 2.47 6.41 -19.49
N GLU A 157 1.96 6.21 -20.70
CA GLU A 157 1.90 4.90 -21.37
C GLU A 157 3.25 4.46 -21.97
N ARG A 158 4.28 5.31 -21.93
CA ARG A 158 5.61 4.97 -22.45
C ARG A 158 6.30 3.97 -21.55
N GLU A 159 6.96 2.97 -22.16
CA GLU A 159 7.71 1.95 -21.41
C GLU A 159 8.77 2.59 -20.50
N GLU A 160 9.50 3.60 -20.99
CA GLU A 160 10.53 4.27 -20.20
C GLU A 160 9.94 4.97 -18.97
N ALA A 161 8.74 5.55 -19.09
CA ALA A 161 8.05 6.22 -17.98
C ALA A 161 7.54 5.20 -16.95
N ILE A 162 7.05 4.04 -17.42
CA ILE A 162 6.62 2.93 -16.57
C ILE A 162 7.81 2.34 -15.80
N GLU A 163 8.95 2.14 -16.47
CA GLU A 163 10.20 1.66 -15.85
C GLU A 163 10.73 2.66 -14.82
N ALA A 164 10.84 3.94 -15.15
CA ALA A 164 11.31 4.95 -14.20
C ALA A 164 10.37 5.11 -12.98
N ALA A 165 9.05 4.99 -13.19
CA ALA A 165 8.09 4.99 -12.10
C ALA A 165 8.19 3.72 -11.24
N ARG A 166 8.44 2.56 -11.85
CA ARG A 166 8.69 1.30 -11.13
C ARG A 166 9.90 1.45 -10.22
N ASP A 167 11.01 1.99 -10.72
CA ASP A 167 12.23 2.20 -9.93
C ASP A 167 11.97 3.10 -8.71
N PHE A 168 11.18 4.17 -8.89
CA PHE A 168 10.74 4.99 -7.76
C PHE A 168 9.86 4.22 -6.77
N PHE A 169 8.87 3.46 -7.25
CA PHE A 169 7.97 2.70 -6.37
C PHE A 169 8.69 1.57 -5.64
N GLU A 170 9.73 0.97 -6.21
CA GLU A 170 10.59 0.01 -5.52
C GLU A 170 11.29 0.61 -4.29
N LEU A 171 11.54 1.94 -4.28
CA LEU A 171 12.00 2.61 -3.05
C LEU A 171 10.96 2.47 -1.92
N VAL A 172 9.67 2.37 -2.22
CA VAL A 172 8.63 2.14 -1.20
C VAL A 172 8.78 0.76 -0.56
N ARG A 173 9.40 -0.22 -1.22
CA ARG A 173 9.78 -1.50 -0.62
C ARG A 173 11.07 -1.34 0.18
N ASP A 174 12.14 -0.92 -0.49
CA ASP A 174 13.52 -1.06 0.01
C ASP A 174 14.14 0.21 0.59
N TRP A 175 13.32 1.17 1.03
CA TRP A 175 13.80 2.43 1.57
C TRP A 175 14.76 2.23 2.77
N PRO A 176 16.05 2.61 2.66
CA PRO A 176 17.04 2.31 3.70
C PRO A 176 16.92 3.19 4.95
N TYR A 177 16.20 4.32 4.84
CA TYR A 177 16.03 5.28 5.92
C TYR A 177 14.67 5.16 6.62
N ARG A 178 13.96 4.05 6.39
CA ARG A 178 12.64 3.81 6.98
C ARG A 178 12.73 3.61 8.49
N ASP A 179 11.77 4.18 9.20
CA ASP A 179 11.56 3.88 10.62
C ASP A 179 10.83 2.53 10.81
N VAL A 180 10.79 2.01 12.05
CA VAL A 180 10.19 0.71 12.38
C VAL A 180 8.68 0.62 12.05
N ASP A 181 8.00 1.77 12.05
CA ASP A 181 6.58 1.93 11.75
C ASP A 181 6.34 2.64 10.39
N GLY A 182 7.41 2.87 9.62
CA GLY A 182 7.40 3.69 8.41
C GLY A 182 6.57 3.14 7.25
N ILE A 183 5.96 1.97 7.41
CA ILE A 183 5.00 1.40 6.45
C ILE A 183 3.72 2.24 6.32
N PHE A 184 3.41 3.07 7.33
CA PHE A 184 2.31 4.05 7.27
C PHE A 184 2.72 5.41 6.68
N GLY A 185 3.96 5.52 6.19
CA GLY A 185 4.48 6.73 5.59
C GLY A 185 4.50 7.90 6.59
N ALA A 186 3.75 8.95 6.27
CA ALA A 186 3.84 10.24 6.96
C ALA A 186 3.17 10.27 8.35
N VAL A 187 2.61 9.16 8.82
CA VAL A 187 1.98 9.05 10.13
C VAL A 187 2.63 7.96 10.99
N VAL A 188 2.47 8.12 12.30
CA VAL A 188 2.91 7.19 13.34
C VAL A 188 1.65 6.62 14.01
N PRO A 189 1.49 5.29 14.10
CA PRO A 189 0.35 4.67 14.76
C PRO A 189 0.44 4.86 16.29
N GLY A 190 -0.68 5.27 16.89
CA GLY A 190 -0.86 5.43 18.33
C GLY A 190 -1.71 4.31 18.96
N GLU A 191 -2.43 4.65 20.03
CA GLU A 191 -3.38 3.74 20.68
C GLU A 191 -4.73 3.75 19.95
N GLY A 192 -5.39 2.58 19.87
CA GLY A 192 -6.70 2.46 19.21
C GLY A 192 -6.62 2.75 17.71
N LEU A 193 -7.28 3.84 17.28
CA LEU A 193 -7.26 4.39 15.92
C LEU A 193 -6.45 5.69 15.79
N GLU A 194 -5.85 6.17 16.89
CA GLU A 194 -5.12 7.43 16.88
C GLU A 194 -3.87 7.34 16.00
N THR A 195 -3.61 8.42 15.26
CA THR A 195 -2.39 8.58 14.46
C THR A 195 -1.87 9.99 14.59
N THR A 196 -0.57 10.14 14.75
CA THR A 196 0.09 11.44 14.77
C THR A 196 0.94 11.62 13.51
N ARG A 197 1.28 12.88 13.18
CA ARG A 197 2.19 13.14 12.07
C ARG A 197 3.60 12.72 12.45
N ARG A 198 4.29 12.05 11.53
CA ARG A 198 5.72 11.75 11.65
C ARG A 198 6.50 13.05 11.72
N ALA A 199 7.51 13.08 12.61
CA ALA A 199 8.45 14.18 12.67
C ALA A 199 9.14 14.37 11.31
N HIS A 200 9.44 15.61 10.96
CA HIS A 200 10.10 15.90 9.70
C HIS A 200 11.52 15.27 9.69
N PRO A 201 11.95 14.59 8.61
CA PRO A 201 13.26 13.93 8.57
C PRO A 201 14.44 14.86 8.82
N ALA A 202 14.30 16.14 8.47
CA ALA A 202 15.30 17.19 8.70
C ALA A 202 15.28 17.81 10.11
N GLY A 203 14.35 17.40 10.99
CA GLY A 203 14.16 18.04 12.30
C GLY A 203 13.83 19.53 12.15
N ASP A 204 14.63 20.38 12.79
CA ASP A 204 14.52 21.85 12.72
C ASP A 204 15.22 22.47 11.49
N GLY A 205 15.82 21.64 10.63
CA GLY A 205 16.44 22.07 9.38
C GLY A 205 15.43 22.58 8.36
N GLU A 206 15.93 23.19 7.28
CA GLU A 206 15.08 23.67 6.18
C GLU A 206 14.35 22.51 5.50
N ALA A 207 13.03 22.61 5.44
CA ALA A 207 12.17 21.72 4.69
C ALA A 207 12.15 22.13 3.21
N VAL A 208 12.35 21.15 2.33
CA VAL A 208 12.30 21.34 0.87
C VAL A 208 11.20 20.48 0.26
N PRO A 209 10.69 20.79 -0.95
CA PRO A 209 9.56 20.08 -1.53
C PRO A 209 9.71 18.55 -1.57
N VAL A 210 10.91 18.06 -1.88
CA VAL A 210 11.21 16.62 -1.98
C VAL A 210 11.09 15.88 -0.63
N ASP A 211 11.15 16.58 0.50
CA ASP A 211 10.99 15.97 1.82
C ASP A 211 9.58 15.40 2.05
N THR A 212 8.59 15.85 1.27
CA THR A 212 7.26 15.23 1.27
C THR A 212 7.31 13.78 0.80
N LEU A 213 8.21 13.43 -0.13
CA LEU A 213 8.44 12.04 -0.52
C LEU A 213 9.11 11.27 0.61
N LEU A 214 10.08 11.86 1.31
CA LEU A 214 10.73 11.24 2.46
C LEU A 214 9.73 10.91 3.58
N LEU A 215 8.82 11.84 3.88
CA LEU A 215 7.71 11.59 4.82
C LEU A 215 6.82 10.45 4.32
N GLY A 216 6.46 10.43 3.04
CA GLY A 216 5.69 9.35 2.43
C GLY A 216 6.39 7.98 2.51
N LEU A 217 7.71 7.94 2.43
CA LEU A 217 8.51 6.73 2.59
C LEU A 217 8.68 6.29 4.06
N GLY A 218 8.10 7.04 5.02
CA GLY A 218 8.18 6.74 6.44
C GLY A 218 9.58 6.91 7.01
N THR A 219 10.29 7.93 6.51
CA THR A 219 11.68 8.20 6.86
C THR A 219 11.82 8.65 8.31
N ARG A 220 12.75 8.05 9.06
CA ARG A 220 13.10 8.47 10.43
C ARG A 220 13.78 9.85 10.44
N ALA A 221 14.06 10.38 11.63
CA ALA A 221 14.97 11.53 11.74
C ALA A 221 16.38 11.14 11.23
N LEU A 222 16.98 12.03 10.43
CA LEU A 222 18.25 11.79 9.75
C LEU A 222 19.35 12.74 10.21
N SER A 223 20.60 12.29 10.12
CA SER A 223 21.75 13.19 10.16
C SER A 223 21.81 14.07 8.89
N VAL A 224 22.65 15.09 8.88
CA VAL A 224 22.82 15.97 7.71
C VAL A 224 23.27 15.18 6.47
N ASP A 225 24.22 14.25 6.64
CA ASP A 225 24.74 13.44 5.53
C ASP A 225 23.69 12.44 5.03
N GLU A 226 22.96 11.78 5.95
CA GLU A 226 21.86 10.88 5.61
C GLU A 226 20.72 11.61 4.90
N LEU A 227 20.39 12.82 5.35
CA LEU A 227 19.35 13.63 4.72
C LEU A 227 19.76 14.05 3.30
N SER A 228 21.03 14.40 3.10
CA SER A 228 21.56 14.73 1.77
C SER A 228 21.47 13.52 0.83
N ASP A 229 21.90 12.33 1.27
CA ASP A 229 21.80 11.11 0.47
C ASP A 229 20.35 10.73 0.18
N ALA A 230 19.49 10.76 1.20
CA ALA A 230 18.06 10.48 1.07
C ALA A 230 17.40 11.39 0.03
N ARG A 231 17.63 12.72 0.11
CA ARG A 231 17.11 13.70 -0.85
C ARG A 231 17.65 13.46 -2.25
N ALA A 232 18.94 13.13 -2.40
CA ALA A 232 19.53 12.82 -3.70
C ALA A 232 18.81 11.64 -4.36
N ARG A 233 18.62 10.52 -3.66
CA ARG A 233 17.95 9.32 -4.21
C ARG A 233 16.56 9.59 -4.76
N VAL A 234 15.72 10.28 -3.99
CA VAL A 234 14.35 10.57 -4.43
C VAL A 234 14.32 11.65 -5.52
N SER A 235 15.26 12.60 -5.50
CA SER A 235 15.37 13.60 -6.57
C SER A 235 15.82 12.98 -7.88
N GLU A 236 16.82 12.08 -7.83
CA GLU A 236 17.29 11.32 -9.00
C GLU A 236 16.16 10.49 -9.62
N ALA A 237 15.35 9.82 -8.80
CA ALA A 237 14.19 9.07 -9.27
C ALA A 237 13.13 9.98 -9.92
N VAL A 238 12.86 11.16 -9.34
CA VAL A 238 11.96 12.16 -9.93
C VAL A 238 12.49 12.66 -11.27
N SER A 239 13.77 13.02 -11.35
CA SER A 239 14.39 13.52 -12.59
C SER A 239 14.47 12.43 -13.67
N ALA A 240 14.74 11.18 -13.29
CA ALA A 240 14.70 10.05 -14.22
C ALA A 240 13.30 9.87 -14.82
N PHE A 241 12.25 9.92 -13.99
CA PHE A 241 10.87 9.86 -14.45
C PHE A 241 10.50 11.08 -15.31
N ALA A 242 10.91 12.29 -14.91
CA ALA A 242 10.73 13.50 -15.68
C ALA A 242 11.33 13.37 -17.09
N ALA A 243 12.57 12.89 -17.21
CA ALA A 243 13.24 12.68 -18.49
C ALA A 243 12.55 11.59 -19.33
N ALA A 244 12.05 10.52 -18.70
CA ALA A 244 11.42 9.38 -19.37
C ALA A 244 10.07 9.72 -20.04
N LEU A 245 9.41 10.79 -19.59
CA LEU A 245 8.15 11.26 -20.18
C LEU A 245 8.34 11.87 -21.59
N GLY A 246 9.57 12.25 -21.95
CA GLY A 246 9.94 12.93 -23.21
C GLY A 246 9.90 14.45 -23.13
#